data_AF-A0A4Q4BU45-F1
#
_entry.id   AF-A0A4Q4BU45-F1
#
_cell.length_a   1.000
_cell.length_b   1.000
_cell.length_c   1.000
_cell.angle_alpha   90.00
_cell.angle_beta   90.00
_cell.angle_gamma   90.00
#
_symmetry.space_group_name_H-M   'P 1'
#
loop_
_entity.id
_entity.type
_entity.pdbx_description
1 polymer ?
#
loop_
_entity_poly.entity_id
_entity_poly.type
_entity_poly.pdbx_seq_one_letter_code
_entity_poly.pdbx_strand_id
1 'polypeptide(L)' 'MKYTKEHEWLRVEGDLVVVGITEHAATQLGDVVFVELPETETMV' A
#
# COMPACT_ATOMS: atom_id res chain seq x y z
N MET A 1 3.51 -12.78 2.56
CA MET A 1 3.19 -11.56 1.80
C MET A 1 2.29 -11.93 0.65
N LYS A 2 1.31 -11.08 0.32
CA LYS A 2 0.42 -11.23 -0.84
C LYS A 2 0.56 -10.00 -1.74
N TYR A 3 0.19 -10.13 -3.01
CA TYR A 3 0.28 -9.06 -4.02
C TYR A 3 -1.03 -8.95 -4.80
N THR A 4 -1.37 -7.73 -5.24
CA THR A 4 -2.53 -7.45 -6.10
C THR A 4 -2.09 -7.25 -7.55
N LYS A 5 -3.05 -7.26 -8.49
CA LYS A 5 -2.75 -6.95 -9.90
C LYS A 5 -2.48 -5.47 -10.11
N GLU A 6 -2.95 -4.66 -9.17
CA GLU A 6 -2.84 -3.22 -9.05
C GLU A 6 -1.50 -2.79 -8.43
N HIS A 7 -0.54 -3.72 -8.33
CA HIS A 7 0.82 -3.48 -7.86
C HIS A 7 0.92 -3.02 -6.40
N GLU A 8 0.03 -3.55 -5.55
CA GLU A 8 0.09 -3.40 -4.11
C GLU A 8 0.59 -4.69 -3.45
N TRP A 9 1.11 -4.57 -2.23
CA TRP A 9 1.48 -5.70 -1.39
C TRP A 9 0.76 -5.61 -0.04
N LEU A 10 0.51 -6.79 0.53
CA LEU A 10 -0.11 -6.96 1.83
C LEU A 10 0.78 -7.85 2.70
N ARG A 11 1.12 -7.36 3.89
CA ARG A 11 1.88 -8.09 4.91
C ARG A 11 1.02 -8.24 6.16
N VAL A 12 0.72 -9.48 6.50
CA VAL A 12 -0.04 -9.82 7.72
C VAL A 12 0.92 -9.83 8.91
N GLU A 13 0.59 -9.10 9.95
CA GLU A 13 1.30 -9.02 11.23
C GLU A 13 0.31 -9.25 12.37
N GLY A 14 0.10 -10.52 12.72
CA GLY A 14 -0.93 -10.91 13.69
C GLY A 14 -2.32 -10.53 13.18
N ASP A 15 -3.01 -9.67 13.94
CA ASP A 15 -4.37 -9.20 13.64
C ASP A 15 -4.39 -7.95 12.75
N LEU A 16 -3.22 -7.42 12.37
CA LEU A 16 -3.08 -6.25 11.51
C LEU A 16 -2.59 -6.65 10.11
N VAL A 17 -2.97 -5.86 9.12
CA VAL A 17 -2.44 -5.96 7.76
C VAL A 17 -1.77 -4.64 7.41
N VAL A 18 -0.48 -4.69 7.15
CA VAL A 18 0.29 -3.57 6.59
C VAL A 18 0.19 -3.64 5.08
N VAL A 19 -0.23 -2.54 4.46
CA VAL A 19 -0.39 -2.41 3.01
C VAL A 19 0.55 -1.35 2.45
N GLY A 20 0.91 -1.50 1.18
CA GLY A 20 1.69 -0.51 0.45
C GLY A 20 1.77 -0.83 -1.04
N ILE A 21 2.42 0.04 -1.80
CA ILE A 21 2.68 -0.18 -3.23
C ILE A 21 4.00 -0.92 -3.45
N THR A 22 4.08 -1.72 -4.51
CA THR A 22 5.30 -2.42 -4.90
C THR A 22 6.37 -1.44 -5.42
N GLU A 23 7.63 -1.88 -5.41
CA GLU A 23 8.75 -1.12 -5.98
C GLU A 23 8.53 -0.78 -7.47
N HIS A 24 7.86 -1.69 -8.20
CA HIS A 24 7.47 -1.45 -9.59
C HIS A 24 6.52 -0.26 -9.72
N ALA A 25 5.47 -0.20 -8.89
CA ALA A 25 4.55 0.94 -8.88
C ALA A 25 5.25 2.23 -8.47
N ALA A 26 6.08 2.21 -7.41
CA ALA A 26 6.82 3.38 -6.96
C ALA A 26 7.75 3.93 -8.07
N THR A 27 8.45 3.05 -8.79
CA THR A 27 9.31 3.43 -9.91
C THR A 27 8.53 4.04 -11.08
N GLN A 28 7.33 3.51 -11.38
CA GLN A 28 6.46 4.06 -12.43
C GLN A 28 5.92 5.45 -12.06
N LEU A 29 5.63 5.68 -10.78
CA LEU A 29 5.17 6.98 -10.27
C LEU A 29 6.29 8.03 -10.26
N GLY A 30 7.54 7.60 -10.10
CA GLY A 30 8.70 8.49 -9.97
C GLY A 30 8.73 9.16 -8.60
N ASP A 31 9.06 10.45 -8.57
CA ASP A 31 9.15 11.20 -7.32
C ASP A 31 7.76 11.49 -6.74
N VAL A 32 7.37 10.72 -5.73
CA VAL A 32 6.11 10.91 -5.00
C VAL A 32 6.23 12.14 -4.10
N VAL A 33 5.49 13.20 -4.42
CA VAL A 33 5.50 14.48 -3.68
C VAL A 33 4.32 14.63 -2.71
N PHE A 34 3.30 13.77 -2.81
CA PHE A 34 2.10 13.83 -1.99
C PHE A 34 1.49 12.43 -1.83
N VAL A 35 0.95 12.15 -0.65
CA VAL A 35 0.18 10.94 -0.33
C VAL A 35 -1.02 11.35 0.51
N GLU A 36 -2.20 10.87 0.12
CA GLU A 36 -3.42 10.99 0.92
C GLU A 36 -3.71 9.63 1.56
N LEU A 37 -3.89 9.61 2.88
CA LEU A 37 -4.20 8.40 3.63
C LEU A 37 -5.64 8.50 4.16
N PRO A 38 -6.35 7.38 4.31
CA PRO A 38 -7.64 7.37 4.97
C PRO A 38 -7.48 7.81 6.44
N GLU A 39 -8.56 8.36 7.01
CA GLU A 39 -8.59 8.65 8.43
C GLU A 39 -8.52 7.35 9.24
N THR A 40 -7.97 7.42 10.45
CA THR A 40 -7.97 6.27 11.37
C THR A 40 -9.40 5.78 11.60
N GLU A 41 -9.57 4.45 11.67
CA GLU A 41 -10.87 3.78 11.84
C GLU A 41 -11.82 3.85 10.61
N THR A 42 -11.37 4.43 9.49
CA THR A 42 -12.09 4.32 8.22
C THR A 42 -12.13 2.86 7.76
N MET A 43 -13.32 2.34 7.46
CA MET A 43 -13.49 1.03 6.82
C MET A 43 -13.33 1.17 5.31
N VAL A 44 -12.33 0.47 4.77
CA VAL A 44 -11.95 0.45 3.35
C VAL A 44 -12.24 -0.90 2.70
#